data_AF-A0A7S3WMC7-F1
#
_entry.id   AF-A0A7S3WMC7-F1
#
_cell.length_a   1.000
_cell.length_b   1.000
_cell.length_c   1.000
_cell.angle_alpha   90.00
_cell.angle_beta   90.00
_cell.angle_gamma   90.00
#
_symmetry.space_group_name_H-M   'P 1'
#
loop_
_entity.id
_entity.type
_entity.pdbx_description
1 polymer ?
#
loop_
_entity_poly.entity_id
_entity_poly.type
_entity_poly.pdbx_seq_one_letter_code
_entity_poly.pdbx_strand_id
1 'polypeptide(L)'
;NFDWSLLAEGIITSVNNLKNEELLRPATTVLPAAARVWAMAVQVLPNTGVPIDSSPMESLFWSPTLRKVQLDEPHYRRIVRPLTNPTVAFSFDFRPSSPVIKPERTVVEMPVVEDGRANAIIFWFEMP
;
A
#
# COMPACT_ATOMS: atom_id res chain seq x y z
N ASN A 1 0.25 -15.54 8.41
CA ASN A 1 -0.96 -14.87 7.92
C ASN A 1 -0.50 -13.53 7.35
N PHE A 2 -1.24 -12.96 6.40
CA PHE A 2 -0.90 -11.67 5.80
C PHE A 2 -2.04 -10.72 6.11
N ASP A 3 -1.74 -9.57 6.71
CA ASP A 3 -2.73 -8.54 6.88
C ASP A 3 -2.88 -7.69 5.60
N TRP A 4 -3.91 -6.86 5.57
CA TRP A 4 -4.24 -6.01 4.42
C TRP A 4 -3.20 -4.91 4.13
N SER A 5 -2.26 -4.65 5.05
CA SER A 5 -1.13 -3.75 4.83
C SER A 5 0.18 -4.48 4.49
N LEU A 6 0.16 -5.81 4.32
CA LEU A 6 1.32 -6.71 4.13
C LEU A 6 2.24 -6.86 5.36
N LEU A 7 2.50 -5.77 6.08
CA LEU A 7 3.63 -5.66 7.03
C LEU A 7 3.25 -5.75 8.50
N ALA A 8 1.98 -5.51 8.87
CA ALA A 8 1.59 -5.36 10.27
C ALA A 8 1.69 -6.66 11.08
N GLU A 9 1.57 -7.82 10.43
CA GLU A 9 1.75 -9.13 11.08
C GLU A 9 3.22 -9.57 11.22
N GLY A 10 4.19 -8.72 10.85
CA GLY A 10 5.60 -8.94 11.19
C GLY A 10 6.37 -9.86 10.25
N ILE A 11 5.90 -10.06 9.01
CA ILE A 11 6.59 -10.92 8.03
C ILE A 11 8.06 -10.55 7.81
N ILE A 12 8.38 -9.24 7.73
CA ILE A 12 9.76 -8.78 7.57
C ILE A 12 10.63 -9.29 8.71
N THR A 13 10.16 -9.17 9.95
CA THR A 13 10.87 -9.64 11.14
C THR A 13 11.07 -11.15 11.09
N SER A 14 10.02 -11.92 10.76
CA SER A 14 10.11 -13.38 10.65
C SER A 14 11.10 -13.82 9.57
N VAL A 15 11.03 -13.25 8.37
CA VAL A 15 11.95 -13.58 7.27
C VAL A 15 13.38 -13.19 7.61
N ASN A 16 13.59 -12.02 8.21
CA ASN A 16 14.92 -11.58 8.63
C ASN A 16 15.52 -12.49 9.70
N ASN A 17 14.72 -12.91 10.70
CA ASN A 17 15.20 -13.84 11.73
C ASN A 17 15.60 -15.18 11.10
N LEU A 18 14.77 -15.72 10.22
CA LEU A 18 15.08 -16.97 9.50
C LEU A 18 16.36 -16.89 8.66
N LYS A 19 16.63 -15.73 8.05
CA LYS A 19 17.88 -15.47 7.32
C LYS A 19 19.08 -15.34 8.27
N ASN A 20 18.94 -14.59 9.36
CA ASN A 20 20.01 -14.34 10.33
C ASN A 20 20.40 -15.59 11.13
N GLU A 21 19.44 -16.46 11.43
CA GLU A 21 19.67 -17.72 12.16
C GLU A 21 20.13 -18.86 11.23
N GLU A 22 20.35 -18.57 9.93
CA GLU A 22 20.72 -19.55 8.90
C GLU A 22 19.77 -20.77 8.82
N LEU A 23 18.51 -20.61 9.27
CA LEU A 23 17.49 -21.65 9.25
C LEU A 23 16.99 -21.93 7.82
N LEU A 24 17.24 -21.02 6.90
CA LEU A 24 16.93 -21.17 5.48
C LEU A 24 18.16 -21.70 4.74
N ARG A 25 18.10 -22.98 4.33
CA ARG A 25 19.10 -23.53 3.40
C ARG A 25 19.05 -22.76 2.06
N PRO A 26 20.16 -22.63 1.33
CA PRO A 26 20.19 -21.91 0.05
C PRO A 26 19.18 -22.43 -1.00
N ALA A 27 18.84 -23.72 -0.95
CA ALA A 27 17.87 -24.35 -1.86
C ALA A 27 16.41 -24.28 -1.37
N THR A 28 16.16 -23.66 -0.21
CA THR A 28 14.80 -23.57 0.34
C THR A 28 13.96 -22.62 -0.51
N THR A 29 12.81 -23.12 -0.96
CA THR A 29 11.80 -22.29 -1.61
C THR A 29 10.96 -21.60 -0.54
N VAL A 30 10.86 -20.27 -0.61
CA VAL A 30 9.99 -19.44 0.24
C VAL A 30 8.77 -19.04 -0.57
N LEU A 31 7.58 -19.24 -0.01
CA LEU A 31 6.31 -18.88 -0.63
C LEU A 31 5.54 -17.90 0.27
N PRO A 32 5.17 -16.71 -0.22
CA PRO A 32 5.57 -16.14 -1.52
C PRO A 32 7.07 -15.83 -1.59
N ALA A 33 7.64 -15.81 -2.79
CA ALA A 33 9.06 -15.50 -2.97
C ALA A 33 9.34 -14.00 -2.86
N ALA A 34 8.35 -13.18 -3.22
CA ALA A 34 8.44 -11.73 -3.22
C ALA A 34 7.08 -11.08 -2.94
N ALA A 35 7.10 -9.78 -2.67
CA ALA A 35 5.89 -8.95 -2.65
C ALA A 35 6.18 -7.56 -3.22
N ARG A 36 5.16 -6.95 -3.83
CA ARG A 36 5.21 -5.55 -4.28
C ARG A 36 4.07 -4.78 -3.63
N VAL A 37 4.37 -3.61 -3.08
CA VAL A 37 3.38 -2.65 -2.58
C VAL A 37 3.20 -1.58 -3.65
N TRP A 38 1.97 -1.47 -4.13
CA TRP A 38 1.55 -0.44 -5.07
C TRP A 38 0.92 0.71 -4.30
N ALA A 39 1.12 1.93 -4.78
CA ALA A 39 0.51 3.12 -4.23
C ALA A 39 -0.03 4.01 -5.35
N MET A 40 -1.08 4.75 -5.03
CA MET A 40 -1.75 5.68 -5.94
C MET A 40 -2.28 6.87 -5.14
N ALA A 41 -1.98 8.09 -5.62
CA ALA A 41 -2.58 9.29 -5.06
C ALA A 41 -4.00 9.46 -5.60
N VAL A 42 -4.93 9.77 -4.70
CA VAL A 42 -6.35 9.90 -5.03
C VAL A 42 -6.94 11.14 -4.37
N GLN A 43 -8.06 11.59 -4.93
CA GLN A 43 -8.98 12.50 -4.27
C GLN A 43 -10.18 11.70 -3.75
N VAL A 44 -10.38 11.72 -2.44
CA VAL A 44 -11.59 11.22 -1.79
C VAL A 44 -12.57 12.38 -1.67
N LEU A 45 -13.68 12.27 -2.39
CA LEU A 45 -14.75 13.24 -2.41
C LEU A 45 -15.70 13.01 -1.22
N PRO A 46 -16.13 14.07 -0.55
CA PRO A 46 -17.14 13.98 0.49
C PRO A 46 -18.47 13.62 -0.19
N ASN A 47 -19.14 12.61 0.35
CA ASN A 47 -20.48 12.25 -0.07
C ASN A 47 -21.40 12.36 1.13
N THR A 48 -22.04 13.52 1.25
CA THR A 48 -22.99 13.83 2.33
C THR A 48 -24.38 13.25 2.07
N GLY A 49 -24.64 12.73 0.87
CA GLY A 49 -25.97 12.28 0.44
C GLY A 49 -26.99 13.41 0.26
N VAL A 50 -26.56 14.66 0.37
CA VAL A 50 -27.38 15.87 0.25
C VAL A 50 -26.72 16.87 -0.69
N PRO A 51 -27.49 17.72 -1.39
CA PRO A 51 -26.96 18.65 -2.40
C PRO A 51 -26.33 19.89 -1.75
N ILE A 52 -25.26 19.69 -0.99
CA ILE A 52 -24.51 20.75 -0.30
C ILE A 52 -23.05 20.66 -0.75
N ASP A 53 -22.42 21.79 -1.05
CA ASP A 53 -20.99 21.83 -1.27
C ASP A 53 -20.25 21.44 0.01
N SER A 54 -19.56 20.31 -0.07
CA SER A 54 -18.79 19.73 1.04
C SER A 54 -17.29 19.70 0.76
N SER A 55 -16.83 20.35 -0.32
CA SER A 55 -15.41 20.45 -0.68
C SER A 55 -14.47 20.95 0.44
N PRO A 56 -14.89 21.78 1.43
CA PRO A 56 -14.04 22.10 2.58
C PRO A 56 -13.68 20.88 3.45
N MET A 57 -14.58 19.89 3.54
CA MET A 57 -14.39 18.68 4.35
C MET A 57 -13.27 17.79 3.83
N GLU A 58 -12.93 17.88 2.55
CA GLU A 58 -11.86 17.08 1.94
C GLU A 58 -10.50 17.27 2.64
N SER A 59 -10.28 18.40 3.34
CA SER A 59 -9.04 18.68 4.08
C SER A 59 -8.91 17.81 5.34
N LEU A 60 -10.04 17.30 5.84
CA LEU A 60 -10.13 16.45 7.03
C LEU A 60 -9.95 14.96 6.73
N PHE A 61 -9.88 14.57 5.44
CA PHE A 61 -9.72 13.16 5.07
C PHE A 61 -8.28 12.66 5.20
N TRP A 62 -7.31 13.57 5.28
CA TRP A 62 -5.94 13.18 5.60
C TRP A 62 -5.87 12.69 7.04
N SER A 63 -5.33 11.47 7.22
CA SER A 63 -5.05 10.89 8.54
C SER A 63 -3.75 10.10 8.48
N PRO A 64 -2.92 10.12 9.53
CA PRO A 64 -1.77 9.22 9.63
C PRO A 64 -2.18 7.76 9.90
N THR A 65 -3.46 7.50 10.21
CA THR A 65 -3.95 6.15 10.49
C THR A 65 -4.34 5.41 9.21
N LEU A 66 -3.94 4.15 9.13
CA LEU A 66 -4.34 3.28 8.03
C LEU A 66 -5.82 2.89 8.18
N ARG A 67 -6.56 2.88 7.07
CA ARG A 67 -7.95 2.43 7.01
C ARG A 67 -8.08 1.33 5.97
N LYS A 68 -8.66 0.19 6.38
CA LYS A 68 -9.07 -0.85 5.43
C LYS A 68 -10.28 -0.34 4.66
N VAL A 69 -10.20 -0.37 3.34
CA VAL A 69 -11.29 -0.01 2.42
C VAL A 69 -11.46 -1.11 1.38
N GLN A 70 -12.69 -1.32 0.92
CA GLN A 70 -12.98 -2.22 -0.19
C GLN A 70 -13.29 -1.39 -1.42
N LEU A 71 -12.31 -1.22 -2.31
CA LEU A 71 -12.43 -0.35 -3.48
C LEU A 71 -13.50 -0.81 -4.49
N ASP A 72 -13.88 -2.08 -4.43
CA ASP A 72 -14.95 -2.64 -5.26
C ASP A 72 -16.35 -2.30 -4.77
N GLU A 73 -16.51 -1.83 -3.53
CA GLU A 73 -17.81 -1.41 -3.04
C GLU A 73 -18.32 -0.18 -3.82
N PRO A 74 -19.61 -0.15 -4.21
CA PRO A 74 -20.18 0.94 -5.00
C PRO A 74 -20.00 2.33 -4.40
N HIS A 75 -19.93 2.44 -3.06
CA HIS A 75 -19.68 3.71 -2.39
C HIS A 75 -18.29 4.25 -2.71
N TYR A 76 -17.24 3.45 -2.53
CA TYR A 76 -15.86 3.86 -2.79
C TYR A 76 -15.61 4.19 -4.26
N ARG A 77 -16.22 3.45 -5.20
CA ARG A 77 -16.14 3.76 -6.63
C ARG A 77 -16.70 5.14 -7.00
N ARG A 78 -17.62 5.69 -6.20
CA ARG A 78 -18.21 7.01 -6.44
C ARG A 78 -17.41 8.15 -5.80
N ILE A 79 -16.73 7.87 -4.69
CA ILE A 79 -16.04 8.90 -3.91
C ILE A 79 -14.54 8.94 -4.13
N VAL A 80 -13.93 7.86 -4.64
CA VAL A 80 -12.49 7.81 -4.91
C VAL A 80 -12.26 8.16 -6.37
N ARG A 81 -11.56 9.26 -6.60
CA ARG A 81 -11.06 9.67 -7.92
C ARG A 81 -9.54 9.44 -8.01
N PRO A 82 -9.06 8.57 -8.91
CA PRO A 82 -7.62 8.42 -9.17
C PRO A 82 -7.03 9.72 -9.70
N LEU A 83 -5.87 10.14 -9.17
CA LEU A 83 -5.12 11.30 -9.68
C LEU A 83 -3.80 10.89 -10.33
N THR A 84 -3.27 9.71 -9.99
CA THR A 84 -2.03 9.18 -10.55
C THR A 84 -2.21 7.76 -11.07
N ASN A 85 -1.27 7.29 -11.89
CA ASN A 85 -1.14 5.87 -12.16
C ASN A 85 -0.69 5.09 -10.91
N PRO A 86 -1.11 3.83 -10.74
CA PRO A 86 -0.50 2.93 -9.76
C PRO A 86 1.02 2.84 -9.95
N THR A 87 1.76 3.09 -8.88
CA THR A 87 3.23 3.04 -8.90
C THR A 87 3.72 2.11 -7.80
N VAL A 88 4.77 1.33 -8.07
CA VAL A 88 5.39 0.46 -7.06
C VAL A 88 6.10 1.35 -6.04
N ALA A 89 5.64 1.33 -4.79
CA ALA A 89 6.25 2.06 -3.69
C ALA A 89 7.34 1.24 -3.01
N PHE A 90 7.12 -0.06 -2.84
CA PHE A 90 8.09 -0.96 -2.21
C PHE A 90 8.11 -2.32 -2.92
N SER A 91 9.28 -2.94 -2.95
CA SER A 91 9.47 -4.31 -3.41
C SER A 91 10.24 -5.09 -2.34
N PHE A 92 9.78 -6.30 -2.05
CA PHE A 92 10.35 -7.18 -1.04
C PHE A 92 10.77 -8.50 -1.67
N ASP A 93 11.93 -8.99 -1.27
CA ASP A 93 12.47 -10.28 -1.69
C ASP A 93 12.69 -11.18 -0.47
N PHE A 94 11.83 -12.19 -0.35
CA PHE A 94 11.81 -13.10 0.78
C PHE A 94 12.73 -14.32 0.59
N ARG A 95 13.38 -14.46 -0.58
CA ARG A 95 14.24 -15.60 -0.88
C ARG A 95 15.45 -15.66 0.08
N PRO A 96 15.94 -16.87 0.44
CA PRO A 96 17.07 -17.02 1.35
C PRO A 96 18.35 -16.35 0.83
N SER A 97 18.56 -16.38 -0.48
CA SER A 97 19.73 -15.77 -1.14
C SER A 97 19.74 -14.24 -1.09
N SER A 98 18.62 -13.62 -0.76
CA SER A 98 18.46 -12.16 -0.85
C SER A 98 18.80 -11.50 0.49
N PRO A 99 19.34 -10.27 0.49
CA PRO A 99 19.71 -9.58 1.71
C PRO A 99 18.57 -9.47 2.73
N VAL A 100 18.93 -9.23 4.00
CA VAL A 100 17.95 -8.87 5.02
C VAL A 100 17.23 -7.57 4.63
N ILE A 101 15.92 -7.56 4.83
CA ILE A 101 15.07 -6.42 4.49
C ILE A 101 15.22 -5.39 5.60
N LYS A 102 15.60 -4.15 5.26
CA LYS A 102 15.81 -3.08 6.24
C LYS A 102 14.68 -2.03 6.13
N PRO A 103 14.32 -1.34 7.22
CA PRO A 103 13.45 -0.18 7.14
C PRO A 103 14.05 0.87 6.20
N GLU A 104 13.23 1.36 5.27
CA GLU A 104 13.64 2.32 4.25
C GLU A 104 12.59 3.42 4.11
N ARG A 105 13.05 4.63 3.82
CA ARG A 105 12.21 5.73 3.37
C ARG A 105 12.59 6.04 1.92
N THR A 106 11.62 6.00 1.04
CA THR A 106 11.81 6.30 -0.38
C THR A 106 10.92 7.45 -0.82
N VAL A 107 11.33 8.13 -1.90
CA VAL A 107 10.52 9.12 -2.61
C VAL A 107 10.01 8.44 -3.87
N VAL A 108 8.69 8.39 -4.02
CA VAL A 108 8.03 7.76 -5.17
C VAL A 108 7.50 8.86 -6.08
N GLU A 109 8.00 8.92 -7.31
CA GLU A 109 7.43 9.76 -8.34
C GLU A 109 6.20 9.07 -8.94
N MET A 110 5.04 9.71 -8.81
CA MET A 110 3.75 9.16 -9.28
C MET A 110 3.27 9.97 -10.49
N PRO A 111 3.15 9.37 -11.69
CA PRO A 111 2.68 10.08 -12.87
C PRO A 111 1.23 10.55 -12.70
N VAL A 112 1.02 11.87 -12.77
CA VAL A 112 -0.32 12.48 -12.68
C VAL A 112 -1.09 12.22 -13.98
N VAL A 113 -2.34 11.78 -13.84
CA VAL A 113 -3.25 11.51 -14.97
C VAL A 113 -4.48 12.41 -14.98
N GLU A 114 -4.81 13.03 -13.86
CA GLU A 114 -6.03 13.84 -13.68
C GLU A 114 -5.77 15.01 -12.72
N ASP A 115 -6.33 16.17 -13.02
CA ASP A 115 -6.29 17.34 -12.12
C ASP A 115 -7.19 17.14 -10.90
N GLY A 116 -6.69 17.48 -9.70
CA GLY A 116 -7.47 17.38 -8.48
C GLY A 116 -6.65 17.65 -7.22
N ARG A 117 -7.24 17.33 -6.06
CA ARG A 117 -6.58 17.48 -4.76
C ARG A 117 -6.20 16.11 -4.18
N ALA A 118 -4.89 15.84 -4.12
CA ALA A 118 -4.39 14.64 -3.46
C ALA A 118 -4.61 14.76 -1.94
N ASN A 119 -5.63 14.06 -1.43
CA ASN A 119 -5.99 14.07 -0.01
C ASN A 119 -5.89 12.68 0.65
N ALA A 120 -5.58 11.64 -0.12
CA ALA A 120 -5.29 10.30 0.38
C ALA A 120 -4.32 9.55 -0.55
N ILE A 121 -3.65 8.56 0.01
CA ILE A 121 -2.91 7.54 -0.72
C ILE A 121 -3.65 6.22 -0.54
N ILE A 122 -4.03 5.60 -1.65
CA ILE A 122 -4.47 4.21 -1.65
C ILE A 122 -3.25 3.36 -1.95
N PHE A 123 -3.09 2.27 -1.20
CA PHE A 123 -2.07 1.27 -1.45
C PHE A 123 -2.63 -0.13 -1.29
N TRP A 124 -2.02 -1.07 -1.98
CA TRP A 124 -2.31 -2.50 -1.90
C TRP A 124 -1.03 -3.27 -2.21
N PHE A 125 -1.09 -4.59 -2.14
CA PHE A 125 0.05 -5.41 -2.47
C PHE A 125 -0.34 -6.59 -3.34
N GLU A 126 0.66 -7.14 -4.01
CA GLU A 126 0.60 -8.43 -4.68
C GLU A 126 1.82 -9.26 -4.31
N MET A 127 1.67 -10.58 -4.39
CA MET A 127 2.69 -11.55 -4.06
C MET A 127 2.85 -12.49 -5.24
N PRO A 128 3.79 -12.20 -6.17
CA PRO A 128 4.05 -13.03 -7.33
C PRO A 128 4.80 -14.33 -6.98
#